data_AF-A0A967CXI3-F1
#
_entry.id   AF-A0A967CXI3-F1
#
_cell.length_a   1.000
_cell.length_b   1.000
_cell.length_c   1.000
_cell.angle_alpha   90.00
_cell.angle_beta   90.00
_cell.angle_gamma   90.00
#
_symmetry.space_group_name_H-M   'P 1'
#
loop_
_entity.id
_entity.type
_entity.pdbx_description
1 polymer ?
#
loop_
_entity_poly.entity_id
_entity_poly.type
_entity_poly.pdbx_seq_one_letter_code
_entity_poly.pdbx_strand_id
1 'polypeptide(L)'
;MPTSNDGIMVILSSPSGAGKTTLVNLLAKNNNFEISISHTTRKPRPNEKSGKDYYFVSDQEFKRLIKNEEFLEYAKVFNNYYGTSRTPVINKLSKGKNI
;
A
#
# COMPACT_ATOMS: atom_id res chain seq x y z
N MET A 1 -2.92 14.48 16.54
CA MET A 1 -1.44 14.51 16.46
C MET A 1 -0.93 13.14 16.90
N PRO A 2 0.13 12.61 16.29
CA PRO A 2 0.64 11.30 16.67
C PRO A 2 1.14 11.30 18.13
N THR A 3 0.89 10.21 18.85
CA THR A 3 1.29 10.03 20.25
C THR A 3 2.55 9.18 20.36
N SER A 4 3.18 9.14 21.55
CA SER A 4 4.37 8.30 21.80
C SER A 4 4.13 6.79 21.62
N ASN A 5 2.87 6.36 21.52
CA ASN A 5 2.50 4.95 21.33
C ASN A 5 2.07 4.60 19.89
N ASP A 6 2.09 5.56 18.97
CA ASP A 6 1.74 5.29 17.57
C ASP A 6 2.87 4.51 16.87
N GLY A 7 2.49 3.67 15.92
CA GLY A 7 3.43 2.90 15.11
C GLY A 7 4.18 3.79 14.11
N ILE A 8 5.26 3.24 13.57
CA ILE A 8 6.11 3.92 12.59
C ILE A 8 5.64 3.56 11.18
N MET A 9 5.46 4.56 10.32
CA MET A 9 5.30 4.36 8.87
C MET A 9 6.65 4.50 8.17
N VAL A 10 7.07 3.48 7.42
CA VAL A 10 8.28 3.51 6.58
C VAL A 10 7.88 3.48 5.11
N ILE A 11 8.19 4.55 4.40
CA ILE A 11 7.97 4.64 2.96
C ILE A 11 9.24 4.26 2.22
N LEU A 12 9.20 3.15 1.47
CA LEU A 12 10.29 2.71 0.61
C LEU A 12 10.00 3.06 -0.85
N SER A 13 10.92 3.82 -1.45
CA SER A 13 10.89 4.20 -2.87
C SER A 13 12.21 3.83 -3.55
N SER A 14 12.14 3.32 -4.78
CA SER A 14 13.30 3.04 -5.63
C SER A 14 12.88 2.78 -7.08
N PRO A 15 13.81 2.88 -8.06
CA PRO A 15 13.53 2.53 -9.45
C PRO A 15 13.08 1.08 -9.63
N SER A 16 12.40 0.79 -10.74
CA SER A 16 12.05 -0.58 -11.11
C SER A 16 13.30 -1.46 -11.21
N GLY A 17 13.24 -2.67 -10.65
CA GLY A 17 14.35 -3.63 -10.66
C GLY A 17 15.36 -3.47 -9.51
N ALA A 18 15.28 -2.41 -8.69
CA ALA A 18 16.22 -2.17 -7.58
C ALA A 18 15.98 -3.04 -6.32
N GLY A 19 15.13 -4.07 -6.39
CA GLY A 19 14.91 -5.00 -5.28
C GLY A 19 13.95 -4.53 -4.17
N LYS A 20 13.15 -3.47 -4.40
CA LYS A 20 12.20 -2.90 -3.42
C LYS A 20 11.33 -3.96 -2.74
N THR A 21 10.71 -4.84 -3.53
CA THR A 21 9.81 -5.88 -3.03
C THR A 21 10.54 -6.87 -2.14
N THR A 22 11.78 -7.21 -2.47
CA THR A 22 12.62 -8.09 -1.65
C THR A 22 12.89 -7.46 -0.29
N LEU A 23 13.28 -6.18 -0.25
CA LEU A 23 13.55 -5.47 1.00
C LEU A 23 12.30 -5.33 1.87
N VAL A 24 11.15 -4.95 1.27
CA VAL A 24 9.86 -4.86 1.98
C VAL A 24 9.51 -6.19 2.65
N ASN A 25 9.66 -7.30 1.93
CA ASN A 25 9.38 -8.63 2.47
C ASN A 25 10.32 -9.04 3.61
N LEU A 26 11.60 -8.64 3.54
CA LEU A 26 12.57 -8.90 4.61
C LEU A 26 12.27 -8.07 5.86
N LEU A 27 11.91 -6.79 5.70
CA LEU A 27 11.53 -5.93 6.83
C LEU A 27 10.28 -6.44 7.53
N ALA A 28 9.26 -6.84 6.77
CA ALA A 28 8.03 -7.41 7.32
C ALA A 28 8.28 -8.69 8.13
N LYS A 29 9.18 -9.56 7.65
CA LYS A 29 9.51 -10.82 8.33
C LYS A 29 10.33 -10.62 9.61
N ASN A 30 11.27 -9.69 9.61
CA ASN A 30 12.30 -9.62 10.66
C ASN A 30 12.08 -8.50 11.69
N ASN A 31 11.29 -7.47 11.37
CA ASN A 31 11.22 -6.23 12.19
C ASN A 31 9.79 -5.84 12.62
N ASN A 32 8.84 -6.78 12.62
CA ASN A 32 7.46 -6.55 13.06
C ASN A 32 6.77 -5.38 12.30
N PHE A 33 6.95 -5.35 10.98
CA PHE A 33 6.26 -4.43 10.07
C PHE A 33 5.13 -5.15 9.33
N GLU A 34 3.99 -4.48 9.19
CA GLU A 34 2.90 -4.95 8.34
C GLU A 34 2.94 -4.25 6.99
N ILE A 35 2.94 -5.00 5.89
CA ILE A 35 2.94 -4.42 4.55
C ILE A 35 1.58 -3.78 4.26
N SER A 36 1.59 -2.52 3.84
CA SER A 36 0.40 -1.89 3.25
C SER A 36 0.18 -2.39 1.82
N ILE A 37 -0.97 -3.01 1.57
CA ILE A 37 -1.34 -3.54 0.25
C ILE A 37 -2.11 -2.46 -0.52
N SER A 38 -1.51 -1.97 -1.60
CA SER A 38 -2.10 -0.92 -2.43
C SER A 38 -3.21 -1.46 -3.34
N HIS A 39 -4.08 -0.58 -3.80
CA HIS A 39 -5.02 -0.83 -4.89
C HIS A 39 -4.35 -0.58 -6.23
N THR A 40 -4.78 -1.28 -7.29
CA THR A 40 -4.38 -0.97 -8.66
C THR A 40 -5.48 -1.29 -9.68
N THR A 41 -5.49 -0.54 -10.79
CA THR A 41 -6.34 -0.85 -11.96
C THR A 41 -5.70 -1.80 -12.96
N ARG A 42 -4.42 -2.13 -12.76
CA ARG A 42 -3.72 -3.10 -13.59
C ARG A 42 -4.35 -4.48 -13.41
N LYS A 43 -4.45 -5.27 -14.47
CA LYS A 43 -4.81 -6.70 -14.34
C LYS A 43 -3.75 -7.47 -13.55
N PRO A 44 -4.14 -8.45 -12.71
CA PRO A 44 -3.19 -9.32 -12.02
C PRO A 44 -2.36 -10.12 -13.03
N ARG A 45 -1.08 -10.32 -12.71
CA ARG A 45 -0.22 -11.31 -13.38
C ARG A 45 -0.59 -12.72 -12.91
N PRO A 46 -0.21 -13.79 -13.64
CA PRO A 46 -0.63 -15.16 -13.33
C PRO A 46 -0.39 -15.63 -11.88
N ASN A 47 0.65 -15.10 -11.23
CA ASN A 47 1.04 -15.50 -9.86
C ASN A 47 0.63 -14.49 -8.78
N GLU A 48 -0.03 -13.38 -9.14
CA GLU A 48 -0.47 -12.37 -8.19
C GLU A 48 -1.87 -12.71 -7.63
N LYS A 49 -2.08 -12.41 -6.35
CA LYS A 49 -3.34 -12.64 -5.65
C LYS A 49 -3.90 -11.33 -5.08
N SER A 50 -5.20 -11.14 -5.28
CA SER A 50 -5.91 -10.00 -4.69
C SER A 50 -5.88 -10.06 -3.17
N GLY A 51 -5.66 -8.93 -2.51
CA GLY A 51 -5.53 -8.84 -1.06
C GLY A 51 -4.21 -9.40 -0.50
N LYS A 52 -3.24 -9.70 -1.37
CA LYS A 52 -1.86 -10.03 -1.01
C LYS A 52 -0.85 -9.15 -1.75
N ASP A 53 -0.92 -9.15 -3.08
CA ASP A 53 0.00 -8.37 -3.92
C ASP A 53 -0.54 -6.96 -4.15
N TYR A 54 -1.81 -6.88 -4.53
CA TYR A 54 -2.60 -5.65 -4.64
C TYR A 54 -4.07 -5.94 -4.36
N TYR A 55 -4.88 -4.91 -4.15
CA TYR A 55 -6.31 -4.97 -4.42
C TYR A 55 -6.56 -4.58 -5.88
N PHE A 56 -6.85 -5.57 -6.71
CA PHE A 56 -7.11 -5.35 -8.14
C PHE A 56 -8.55 -4.87 -8.31
N VAL A 57 -8.73 -3.63 -8.77
CA VAL A 57 -10.04 -2.96 -8.92
C VAL A 57 -10.21 -2.39 -10.32
N SER A 58 -11.44 -2.05 -10.70
CA SER A 58 -11.70 -1.37 -11.98
C SER A 58 -11.30 0.12 -11.92
N ASP A 59 -11.10 0.77 -13.06
CA ASP A 59 -10.90 2.22 -13.12
C ASP A 59 -12.07 3.02 -12.54
N GLN A 60 -13.31 2.51 -12.69
CA GLN A 60 -14.49 3.14 -12.12
C GLN A 60 -14.43 3.10 -10.59
N GLU A 61 -14.08 1.95 -10.02
CA GLU A 61 -13.96 1.79 -8.58
C GLU A 61 -12.79 2.62 -8.02
N PHE A 62 -11.64 2.61 -8.69
CA PHE A 62 -10.51 3.43 -8.27
C PHE A 62 -10.86 4.93 -8.24
N LYS A 63 -11.56 5.42 -9.26
CA LYS A 63 -12.03 6.82 -9.30
C LYS A 63 -13.06 7.12 -8.22
N ARG A 64 -13.91 6.15 -7.86
CA ARG A 64 -14.83 6.28 -6.71
C ARG A 64 -14.05 6.47 -5.41
N LEU A 65 -13.01 5.66 -5.19
CA LEU A 65 -12.14 5.75 -4.01
C LEU A 65 -11.39 7.10 -3.95
N ILE A 66 -10.92 7.63 -5.09
CA ILE A 66 -10.34 8.99 -5.16
C ILE A 66 -11.38 10.04 -4.76
N LYS A 67 -12.59 9.99 -5.36
CA LYS A 67 -13.66 10.97 -5.09
C LYS A 67 -14.07 11.00 -3.62
N ASN A 68 -14.00 9.84 -2.95
CA ASN A 68 -14.34 9.68 -1.55
C ASN A 68 -13.15 9.94 -0.60
N GLU A 69 -12.01 10.42 -1.11
CA GLU A 69 -10.80 10.70 -0.32
C GLU A 69 -10.28 9.48 0.49
N GLU A 70 -10.46 8.27 -0.05
CA GLU A 70 -10.15 7.01 0.64
C GLU A 70 -8.66 6.62 0.55
N PHE A 71 -7.84 7.36 -0.21
CA PHE A 71 -6.41 7.13 -0.38
C PHE A 71 -5.54 8.13 0.40
N LEU A 72 -4.42 7.65 0.95
CA LEU A 72 -3.33 8.50 1.47
C LEU A 72 -2.53 9.11 0.32
N GLU A 73 -2.27 8.28 -0.68
CA GLU A 73 -1.58 8.65 -1.90
C GLU A 73 -2.13 7.81 -3.05
N TYR A 74 -2.07 8.37 -4.25
CA TYR A 74 -2.28 7.63 -5.48
C TYR A 74 -1.51 8.27 -6.61
N ALA A 75 -1.15 7.46 -7.60
CA ALA A 75 -0.48 7.89 -8.81
C ALA A 75 -0.95 7.09 -10.02
N LYS A 76 -0.85 7.70 -11.20
CA LYS A 76 -1.00 7.00 -12.48
C LYS A 76 0.39 6.69 -13.01
N VAL A 77 0.70 5.42 -13.17
CA VAL A 77 1.98 4.93 -13.70
C VAL A 77 1.72 4.17 -14.99
N PHE A 78 2.23 4.70 -16.10
CA PHE A 78 1.80 4.32 -17.45
C PHE A 78 0.27 4.46 -17.58
N ASN A 79 -0.42 3.36 -17.88
CA ASN A 79 -1.87 3.34 -18.09
C ASN A 79 -2.67 2.87 -16.87
N ASN A 80 -2.03 2.58 -15.73
CA ASN A 80 -2.71 2.02 -14.56
C ASN A 80 -2.58 2.94 -13.35
N TYR A 81 -3.61 2.97 -12.52
CA TYR A 81 -3.57 3.65 -11.22
C TYR A 81 -3.02 2.72 -10.14
N TYR A 82 -2.39 3.33 -9.14
CA TYR A 82 -1.92 2.71 -7.92
C TYR A 82 -2.24 3.64 -6.75
N GLY A 83 -2.68 3.10 -5.61
CA GLY A 83 -2.96 3.95 -4.46
C GLY A 83 -3.07 3.19 -3.14
N THR A 84 -2.72 3.85 -2.06
CA THR A 84 -2.65 3.25 -0.73
C THR A 84 -3.81 3.73 0.14
N SER A 85 -4.65 2.81 0.61
CA SER A 85 -5.85 3.14 1.38
C SER A 85 -5.52 3.78 2.72
N ARG A 86 -6.23 4.85 3.04
CA ARG A 86 -5.98 5.66 4.23
C ARG A 86 -6.39 4.98 5.51
N THR A 87 -7.65 4.60 5.62
CA THR A 87 -8.24 4.10 6.86
C THR A 87 -7.50 2.87 7.41
N PRO A 88 -7.15 1.84 6.60
CA PRO A 88 -6.43 0.67 7.12
C PRO A 88 -5.06 1.02 7.68
N VAL A 89 -4.32 1.92 7.03
CA VAL A 89 -2.98 2.34 7.45
C VAL A 89 -3.05 3.14 8.76
N ILE A 90 -3.90 4.17 8.81
CA ILE A 90 -4.04 5.03 9.99
C ILE A 90 -4.51 4.23 11.20
N ASN A 91 -5.48 3.31 11.02
CA ASN A 91 -5.99 2.47 12.11
C ASN A 91 -4.95 1.51 12.69
N LYS A 92 -3.95 1.09 11.89
CA LYS A 92 -2.86 0.23 12.38
C LYS A 92 -1.82 1.06 13.13
N LEU A 93 -1.43 2.21 12.57
CA LEU A 93 -0.50 3.13 13.22
C LEU A 93 -1.02 3.59 14.59
N SER A 94 -2.30 3.95 14.70
CA SER A 94 -2.92 4.36 15.97
C SER A 94 -3.00 3.24 17.02
N LYS A 95 -2.72 1.99 16.63
CA LYS A 95 -2.65 0.82 17.53
C LYS A 95 -1.21 0.42 17.84
N GLY A 96 -0.23 1.29 17.54
CA GLY A 96 1.19 0.99 17.74
C GLY A 96 1.77 -0.02 16.75
N LYS A 97 1.09 -0.30 15.63
CA LYS A 97 1.60 -1.24 14.61
C LYS A 97 2.42 -0.50 13.57
N ASN A 98 3.61 -1.01 13.27
CA ASN A 98 4.48 -0.45 12.25
C ASN A 98 4.02 -0.87 10.85
N ILE A 99 4.08 0.06 9.89
CA ILE A 99 3.62 -0.09 8.50
C ILE A 99 4.76 0.23 7.53
#